data_AF-A0A962JNP6-F1
#
_entry.id   AF-A0A962JNP6-F1
#
_cell.length_a   1.000
_cell.length_b   1.000
_cell.length_c   1.000
_cell.angle_alpha   90.00
_cell.angle_beta   90.00
_cell.angle_gamma   90.00
#
_symmetry.space_group_name_H-M   'P 1'
#
loop_
_entity.id
_entity.type
_entity.pdbx_description
1 polymer ?
#
loop_
_entity_poly.entity_id
_entity_poly.type
_entity_poly.pdbx_seq_one_letter_code
_entity_poly.pdbx_strand_id
1 'polypeptide(L)'
;KMGHIDERIVSQQAVQQKIYALLEGRLPSHTPEQEAYRLLLVAACNYWQPAMPFMFERIADYTELLMPDDLLSSNSILTATREAMTAEACQDVEVIGWLYQFYISEKKDQVFDALKKNKKIEANDIPAATQLFTPHWIVRYLVENSLGRLWLLNHPQSKLAEKMPYYIAPTQPETDFLVVTSPEDLKVCDPACGSGHMLTYAFD
;
A
#
# COMPACT_ATOMS: atom_id res chain seq x y z
N LYS A 1 -15.05 3.12 -27.15
CA LYS A 1 -14.97 1.66 -26.83
C LYS A 1 -15.51 1.51 -25.42
N MET A 2 -16.59 0.75 -25.20
CA MET A 2 -17.04 0.44 -23.84
C MET A 2 -15.90 -0.25 -23.09
N GLY A 3 -15.57 0.25 -21.90
CA GLY A 3 -14.61 -0.40 -21.00
C GLY A 3 -15.15 -1.74 -20.51
N HIS A 4 -14.24 -2.64 -20.13
CA HIS A 4 -14.60 -3.90 -19.49
C HIS A 4 -14.92 -3.65 -18.01
N ILE A 5 -16.10 -4.03 -17.53
CA ILE A 5 -16.47 -4.00 -16.12
C ILE A 5 -16.24 -5.39 -15.54
N ASP A 6 -15.45 -5.50 -14.48
CA ASP A 6 -15.23 -6.78 -13.79
C ASP A 6 -16.46 -7.15 -12.96
N GLU A 7 -17.19 -8.18 -13.39
CA GLU A 7 -18.42 -8.66 -12.75
C GLU A 7 -18.18 -9.18 -11.33
N ARG A 8 -16.93 -9.56 -10.98
CA ARG A 8 -16.58 -9.96 -9.61
C ARG A 8 -16.60 -8.77 -8.66
N ILE A 9 -16.14 -7.62 -9.15
CA ILE A 9 -16.10 -6.36 -8.38
C ILE A 9 -17.50 -5.76 -8.28
N VAL A 10 -18.21 -5.69 -9.41
CA VAL A 10 -19.59 -5.18 -9.47
C VAL A 10 -20.58 -6.34 -9.41
N SER A 11 -20.60 -7.10 -8.32
CA SER A 11 -21.37 -8.35 -8.26
C SER A 11 -22.90 -8.19 -8.27
N GLN A 12 -23.42 -7.00 -7.93
CA GLN A 12 -24.85 -6.74 -7.91
C GLN A 12 -25.38 -6.42 -9.31
N GLN A 13 -26.22 -7.30 -9.86
CA GLN A 13 -26.79 -7.16 -11.21
C GLN A 13 -27.56 -5.85 -11.42
N ALA A 14 -28.28 -5.37 -10.41
CA ALA A 14 -29.00 -4.10 -10.48
C ALA A 14 -28.04 -2.90 -10.66
N VAL A 15 -26.88 -2.93 -10.00
CA VAL A 15 -25.85 -1.89 -10.11
C VAL A 15 -25.20 -1.94 -11.50
N GLN A 16 -24.87 -3.13 -12.00
CA GLN A 16 -24.36 -3.30 -13.37
C GLN A 16 -25.32 -2.73 -14.41
N GLN A 17 -26.61 -3.11 -14.33
CA GLN A 17 -27.64 -2.63 -15.26
C GLN A 17 -27.78 -1.11 -15.23
N LYS A 18 -27.71 -0.50 -14.04
CA LYS A 18 -27.74 0.95 -13.87
C LYS A 18 -26.53 1.62 -14.52
N ILE A 19 -25.32 1.08 -14.31
CA ILE A 19 -24.10 1.59 -14.95
C ILE A 19 -24.20 1.52 -16.47
N TYR A 20 -24.57 0.37 -17.04
CA TYR A 20 -24.75 0.24 -18.49
C TYR A 20 -25.83 1.18 -19.03
N ALA A 21 -26.96 1.32 -18.33
CA ALA A 21 -28.03 2.22 -18.76
C ALA A 21 -27.58 3.70 -18.77
N LEU A 22 -26.74 4.13 -17.81
CA LEU A 22 -26.13 5.47 -17.82
C LEU A 22 -25.17 5.63 -19.01
N LEU A 23 -24.24 4.68 -19.19
CA LEU A 23 -23.22 4.76 -20.24
C LEU A 23 -23.78 4.63 -21.67
N GLU A 24 -24.91 3.95 -21.84
CA GLU A 24 -25.62 3.81 -23.12
C GLU A 24 -26.66 4.91 -23.36
N GLY A 25 -26.82 5.86 -22.42
CA GLY A 25 -27.81 6.93 -22.52
C GLY A 25 -29.27 6.47 -22.42
N ARG A 26 -29.52 5.25 -21.90
CA ARG A 26 -30.86 4.73 -21.61
C ARG A 26 -31.49 5.33 -20.36
N LEU A 27 -30.67 5.91 -19.48
CA LEU A 27 -31.08 6.55 -18.23
C LEU A 27 -30.79 8.06 -18.33
N PRO A 28 -31.78 8.94 -18.09
CA PRO A 28 -31.57 10.38 -18.18
C PRO A 28 -30.64 10.86 -17.07
N SER A 29 -29.54 11.52 -17.44
CA SER A 29 -28.59 12.15 -16.52
C SER A 29 -27.87 13.30 -17.22
N HIS A 30 -27.49 14.32 -16.45
CA HIS A 30 -26.66 15.43 -16.94
C HIS A 30 -25.17 15.06 -16.99
N THR A 31 -24.73 14.09 -16.18
CA THR A 31 -23.34 13.65 -16.06
C THR A 31 -23.25 12.12 -15.96
N PRO A 32 -23.77 11.38 -16.96
CA PRO A 32 -23.93 9.92 -16.88
C PRO A 32 -22.62 9.17 -16.61
N GLU A 33 -21.50 9.65 -17.16
CA GLU A 33 -20.17 9.07 -16.95
C GLU A 33 -19.69 9.23 -15.51
N GLN A 34 -19.93 10.40 -14.90
CA GLN A 34 -19.56 10.70 -13.52
C GLN A 34 -20.40 9.83 -12.55
N GLU A 35 -21.70 9.71 -12.80
CA GLU A 35 -22.58 8.85 -12.00
C GLU A 35 -22.19 7.37 -12.13
N ALA A 36 -21.89 6.90 -13.34
CA ALA A 36 -21.41 5.54 -13.57
C ALA A 36 -20.10 5.28 -12.82
N TYR A 37 -19.15 6.22 -12.85
CA TYR A 37 -17.88 6.11 -12.14
C TYR A 37 -18.07 6.02 -10.62
N ARG A 38 -18.98 6.83 -10.05
CA ARG A 38 -19.32 6.77 -8.61
C ARG A 38 -19.83 5.40 -8.19
N LEU A 39 -20.72 4.81 -9.00
CA LEU A 39 -21.23 3.46 -8.76
C LEU A 39 -20.12 2.40 -8.84
N LEU A 40 -19.21 2.53 -9.80
CA LEU A 40 -18.05 1.64 -9.94
C LEU A 40 -17.12 1.73 -8.72
N LEU A 41 -16.83 2.95 -8.23
CA LEU A 41 -15.95 3.13 -7.08
C LEU A 41 -16.57 2.55 -5.80
N VAL A 42 -17.86 2.81 -5.55
CA VAL A 42 -18.59 2.21 -4.41
C VAL A 42 -18.58 0.68 -4.48
N ALA A 43 -18.79 0.10 -5.66
CA ALA A 43 -18.71 -1.34 -5.85
C ALA A 43 -17.31 -1.88 -5.53
N ALA A 44 -16.25 -1.19 -5.96
CA ALA A 44 -14.88 -1.56 -5.64
C ALA A 44 -14.56 -1.50 -4.13
N CYS A 45 -14.99 -0.45 -3.43
CA CYS A 45 -14.84 -0.36 -1.97
C CYS A 45 -15.57 -1.52 -1.26
N ASN A 46 -16.81 -1.78 -1.65
CA ASN A 46 -17.61 -2.86 -1.07
C ASN A 46 -17.06 -4.25 -1.39
N TYR A 47 -16.39 -4.44 -2.53
CA TYR A 47 -15.72 -5.69 -2.88
C TYR A 47 -14.53 -5.98 -1.94
N TRP A 48 -13.75 -4.96 -1.56
CA TRP A 48 -12.58 -5.12 -0.69
C TRP A 48 -12.91 -5.14 0.81
N GLN A 49 -14.09 -4.63 1.20
CA GLN A 49 -14.55 -4.56 2.59
C GLN A 49 -14.42 -5.90 3.36
N PRO A 50 -14.82 -7.08 2.83
CA PRO A 50 -14.71 -8.33 3.57
C PRO A 50 -13.26 -8.73 3.88
N ALA A 51 -12.32 -8.40 2.99
CA ALA A 51 -10.90 -8.72 3.14
C ALA A 51 -10.15 -7.67 3.99
N MET A 52 -10.55 -6.41 3.90
CA MET A 52 -9.90 -5.28 4.58
C MET A 52 -10.92 -4.35 5.25
N PRO A 53 -11.68 -4.85 6.25
CA PRO A 53 -12.75 -4.07 6.88
C PRO A 53 -12.23 -2.87 7.70
N PHE A 54 -10.94 -2.84 8.02
CA PHE A 54 -10.29 -1.72 8.70
C PHE A 54 -10.02 -0.52 7.77
N MET A 55 -10.01 -0.74 6.45
CA MET A 55 -9.70 0.28 5.45
C MET A 55 -10.93 0.65 4.61
N PHE A 56 -11.76 -0.33 4.27
CA PHE A 56 -13.00 -0.09 3.54
C PHE A 56 -14.19 -0.37 4.45
N GLU A 57 -14.96 0.67 4.76
CA GLU A 57 -16.28 0.49 5.35
C GLU A 57 -17.28 0.05 4.28
N ARG A 58 -18.39 -0.56 4.71
CA ARG A 58 -19.46 -0.89 3.78
C ARG A 58 -20.24 0.37 3.45
N ILE A 59 -20.24 0.75 2.18
CA ILE A 59 -20.82 1.98 1.69
C ILE A 59 -22.18 1.67 1.09
N ALA A 60 -23.24 2.29 1.61
CA ALA A 60 -24.58 2.14 1.05
C ALA A 60 -24.76 3.06 -0.17
N ASP A 61 -24.27 4.30 -0.06
CA ASP A 61 -24.29 5.28 -1.16
C ASP A 61 -23.03 6.13 -1.27
N TYR A 62 -22.76 6.58 -2.48
CA TYR A 62 -21.58 7.35 -2.86
C TYR A 62 -21.45 8.69 -2.13
N THR A 63 -22.55 9.22 -1.59
CA THR A 63 -22.54 10.45 -0.79
C THR A 63 -21.72 10.33 0.49
N GLU A 64 -21.50 9.11 0.98
CA GLU A 64 -20.65 8.83 2.14
C GLU A 64 -19.16 9.12 1.85
N LEU A 65 -18.75 9.11 0.58
CA LEU A 65 -17.36 9.29 0.16
C LEU A 65 -16.95 10.76 -0.04
N LEU A 66 -17.87 11.72 0.06
CA LEU A 66 -17.64 13.14 -0.26
C LEU A 66 -16.88 13.33 -1.59
N MET A 67 -17.25 12.55 -2.61
CA MET A 67 -16.51 12.50 -3.87
C MET A 67 -16.52 13.83 -4.63
N PRO A 68 -15.37 14.28 -5.17
CA PRO A 68 -15.32 15.43 -6.05
C PRO A 68 -16.23 15.27 -7.28
N ASP A 69 -16.82 16.38 -7.73
CA ASP A 69 -17.65 16.40 -8.94
C ASP A 69 -16.83 16.31 -10.23
N ASP A 70 -15.54 16.63 -10.18
CA ASP A 70 -14.65 16.78 -11.32
C ASP A 70 -13.71 15.58 -11.54
N LEU A 71 -13.97 14.42 -10.92
CA LEU A 71 -13.10 13.23 -10.98
C LEU A 71 -12.72 12.79 -12.41
N LEU A 72 -13.59 12.98 -13.40
CA LEU A 72 -13.30 12.60 -14.79
C LEU A 72 -12.65 13.71 -15.62
N SER A 73 -12.38 14.88 -15.04
CA SER A 73 -11.69 15.97 -15.74
C SER A 73 -10.18 15.72 -15.88
N SER A 74 -9.52 16.40 -16.82
CA SER A 74 -8.07 16.30 -17.03
C SER A 74 -7.24 16.81 -15.86
N ASN A 75 -7.81 17.68 -15.01
CA ASN A 75 -7.11 18.29 -13.87
C ASN A 75 -7.48 17.61 -12.54
N SER A 76 -8.23 16.50 -12.60
CA SER A 76 -8.71 15.81 -11.41
C SER A 76 -7.59 15.06 -10.70
N ILE A 77 -7.81 14.79 -9.41
CA ILE A 77 -6.92 13.90 -8.65
C ILE A 77 -6.84 12.51 -9.28
N LEU A 78 -7.93 11.99 -9.84
CA LEU A 78 -7.95 10.70 -10.52
C LEU A 78 -7.01 10.70 -11.74
N THR A 79 -7.03 11.75 -12.54
CA THR A 79 -6.15 11.88 -13.71
C THR A 79 -4.69 11.95 -13.24
N ALA A 80 -4.39 12.80 -12.26
CA ALA A 80 -3.04 12.89 -11.69
C ALA A 80 -2.56 11.55 -11.12
N THR A 81 -3.42 10.82 -10.39
CA THR A 81 -3.09 9.48 -9.87
C THR A 81 -2.82 8.49 -11.00
N ARG A 82 -3.63 8.47 -12.07
CA ARG A 82 -3.42 7.54 -13.20
C ARG A 82 -2.14 7.84 -14.00
N GLU A 83 -1.77 9.11 -14.11
CA GLU A 83 -0.54 9.52 -14.77
C GLU A 83 0.70 9.19 -13.94
N ALA A 84 0.63 9.35 -12.61
CA ALA A 84 1.73 9.03 -11.71
C ALA A 84 1.87 7.51 -11.44
N MET A 85 0.76 6.81 -11.23
CA MET A 85 0.73 5.37 -10.91
C MET A 85 0.65 4.52 -12.17
N THR A 86 1.67 4.64 -13.02
CA THR A 86 1.78 3.79 -14.22
C THR A 86 2.01 2.32 -13.84
N ALA A 87 1.74 1.40 -14.75
CA ALA A 87 1.99 -0.03 -14.53
C ALA A 87 3.46 -0.33 -14.18
N GLU A 88 4.39 0.45 -14.73
CA GLU A 88 5.82 0.38 -14.45
C GLU A 88 6.14 0.90 -13.05
N ALA A 89 5.63 2.08 -12.67
CA ALA A 89 5.81 2.63 -11.34
C ALA A 89 5.24 1.72 -10.24
N CYS A 90 4.14 1.01 -10.55
CA CYS A 90 3.51 0.06 -9.63
C CYS A 90 4.19 -1.31 -9.58
N GLN A 91 5.23 -1.58 -10.38
CA GLN A 91 6.06 -2.78 -10.19
C GLN A 91 6.98 -2.65 -8.98
N ASP A 92 7.33 -1.42 -8.59
CA ASP A 92 8.22 -1.16 -7.48
C ASP A 92 7.44 -0.98 -6.17
N VAL A 93 7.70 -1.83 -5.18
CA VAL A 93 7.10 -1.75 -3.85
C VAL A 93 7.41 -0.41 -3.15
N GLU A 94 8.48 0.29 -3.54
CA GLU A 94 8.81 1.61 -3.01
C GLU A 94 7.74 2.66 -3.33
N VAL A 95 6.87 2.46 -4.34
CA VAL A 95 5.75 3.36 -4.62
C VAL A 95 4.87 3.61 -3.39
N ILE A 96 4.63 2.57 -2.58
CA ILE A 96 3.87 2.67 -1.32
C ILE A 96 4.67 3.46 -0.29
N GLY A 97 6.00 3.29 -0.26
CA GLY A 97 6.91 4.03 0.63
C GLY A 97 6.91 5.52 0.32
N TRP A 98 6.89 5.88 -0.96
CA TRP A 98 6.79 7.27 -1.40
C TRP A 98 5.44 7.88 -1.05
N LEU A 99 4.33 7.17 -1.32
CA LEU A 99 2.99 7.62 -0.93
C LEU A 99 2.91 7.86 0.58
N TYR A 100 3.41 6.92 1.37
CA TYR A 100 3.50 7.06 2.83
C TYR A 100 4.33 8.28 3.22
N GLN A 101 5.57 8.40 2.75
CA GLN A 101 6.46 9.47 3.16
C GLN A 101 5.98 10.87 2.74
N PHE A 102 5.40 10.99 1.54
CA PHE A 102 4.97 12.28 1.01
C PHE A 102 3.55 12.69 1.39
N TYR A 103 2.77 11.82 2.02
CA TYR A 103 1.40 12.14 2.47
C TYR A 103 1.34 13.40 3.34
N ILE A 104 2.36 13.64 4.16
CA ILE A 104 2.47 14.83 5.04
C ILE A 104 3.71 15.69 4.75
N SER A 105 4.16 15.71 3.50
CA SER A 105 5.37 16.42 3.08
C SER A 105 5.38 17.90 3.50
N GLU A 106 4.28 18.61 3.28
CA GLU A 106 4.16 20.03 3.66
C GLU A 106 4.35 20.25 5.17
N LYS A 107 3.73 19.40 6.00
CA LYS A 107 3.85 19.47 7.46
C LYS A 107 5.27 19.12 7.90
N LYS A 108 5.88 18.11 7.26
CA LYS A 108 7.28 17.75 7.50
C LYS A 108 8.21 18.92 7.20
N ASP A 109 8.06 19.57 6.05
CA ASP A 109 8.88 20.73 5.68
C ASP A 109 8.75 21.88 6.69
N GLN A 110 7.52 22.16 7.16
CA GLN A 110 7.28 23.13 8.23
C GLN A 110 8.02 22.78 9.53
N VAL A 111 8.01 21.51 9.94
CA VAL A 111 8.71 21.03 11.14
C VAL A 111 10.23 21.15 10.97
N PHE A 112 10.77 20.75 9.83
CA PHE A 112 12.21 20.86 9.56
C PHE A 112 12.69 22.31 9.45
N ASP A 113 11.87 23.22 8.91
CA ASP A 113 12.18 24.64 8.89
C ASP A 113 12.08 25.29 10.28
N ALA A 114 11.19 24.81 11.15
CA ALA A 114 11.16 25.20 12.55
C ALA A 114 12.41 24.70 13.31
N LEU A 115 12.87 23.48 13.02
CA LEU A 115 14.10 22.91 13.59
C LEU A 115 15.34 23.71 13.19
N LYS A 116 15.45 24.13 11.92
CA LYS A 116 16.53 25.03 11.46
C LYS A 116 16.55 26.37 12.21
N LYS A 117 15.41 26.78 12.76
CA LYS A 117 15.25 27.97 13.61
C LYS A 117 15.41 27.67 15.11
N ASN A 118 16.00 26.53 15.46
CA ASN A 118 16.22 26.05 16.83
C ASN A 118 14.95 25.84 17.67
N LYS A 119 13.80 25.64 17.02
CA LYS A 119 12.59 25.18 17.73
C LYS A 119 12.66 23.66 17.89
N LYS A 120 12.38 23.17 19.10
CA LYS A 120 12.35 21.73 19.36
C LYS A 120 11.14 21.09 18.67
N ILE A 121 11.25 19.80 18.36
CA ILE A 121 10.13 18.99 17.88
C ILE A 121 9.19 18.77 19.07
N GLU A 122 7.97 19.24 18.96
CA GLU A 122 6.91 18.98 19.93
C GLU A 122 6.26 17.62 19.67
N ALA A 123 5.56 17.06 20.65
CA ALA A 123 4.96 15.73 20.54
C ALA A 123 4.07 15.55 19.30
N ASN A 124 3.31 16.59 18.92
CA ASN A 124 2.44 16.59 17.75
C ASN A 124 3.19 16.61 16.41
N ASP A 125 4.46 16.99 16.40
CA ASP A 125 5.30 17.10 15.20
C ASP A 125 6.19 15.85 15.00
N ILE A 126 6.25 14.96 16.00
CA ILE A 126 7.03 13.71 15.92
C ILE A 126 6.63 12.89 14.68
N PRO A 127 5.35 12.61 14.40
CA PRO A 127 4.97 11.80 13.23
C PRO A 127 5.50 12.39 11.92
N ALA A 128 5.40 13.71 11.75
CA ALA A 128 5.91 14.40 10.56
C ALA A 128 7.43 14.32 10.42
N ALA A 129 8.16 14.33 11.54
CA ALA A 129 9.60 14.20 11.54
C ALA A 129 10.08 12.75 11.30
N THR A 130 9.30 11.74 11.73
CA THR A 130 9.72 10.33 11.76
C THR A 130 9.02 9.44 10.72
N GLN A 131 8.07 9.96 9.95
CA GLN A 131 7.41 9.26 8.85
C GLN A 131 8.36 9.13 7.65
N LEU A 132 9.24 8.13 7.73
CA LEU A 132 10.22 7.77 6.71
C LEU A 132 9.97 6.33 6.30
N PHE A 133 10.03 6.04 5.01
CA PHE A 133 10.06 4.65 4.56
C PHE A 133 11.51 4.15 4.54
N THR A 134 11.69 2.84 4.67
CA THR A 134 13.01 2.20 4.63
C THR A 134 13.28 1.71 3.20
N PRO A 135 14.33 2.20 2.51
CA PRO A 135 14.67 1.77 1.16
C PRO A 135 14.89 0.26 1.04
N HIS A 136 14.59 -0.29 -0.13
CA HIS A 136 14.54 -1.74 -0.35
C HIS A 136 15.83 -2.46 0.06
N TRP A 137 17.00 -1.91 -0.28
CA TRP A 137 18.28 -2.54 0.07
C TRP A 137 18.51 -2.65 1.58
N ILE A 138 18.05 -1.67 2.38
CA ILE A 138 18.18 -1.71 3.85
C ILE A 138 17.24 -2.77 4.40
N VAL A 139 16.01 -2.82 3.90
CA VAL A 139 15.04 -3.86 4.26
C VAL A 139 15.62 -5.24 4.00
N ARG A 140 16.16 -5.47 2.79
CA ARG A 140 16.80 -6.74 2.43
C ARG A 140 17.95 -7.07 3.36
N TYR A 141 18.87 -6.13 3.55
CA TYR A 141 19.99 -6.31 4.46
C TYR A 141 19.54 -6.74 5.86
N LEU A 142 18.53 -6.07 6.44
CA LEU A 142 18.05 -6.37 7.78
C LEU A 142 17.35 -7.74 7.87
N VAL A 143 16.44 -8.06 6.94
CA VAL A 143 15.70 -9.35 6.96
C VAL A 143 16.62 -10.53 6.64
N GLU A 144 17.49 -10.40 5.64
CA GLU A 144 18.40 -11.48 5.23
C GLU A 144 19.37 -11.84 6.36
N ASN A 145 19.88 -10.84 7.09
CA ASN A 145 20.82 -11.05 8.18
C ASN A 145 20.15 -11.34 9.54
N SER A 146 18.81 -11.33 9.62
CA SER A 146 18.05 -11.72 10.81
C SER A 146 17.25 -13.00 10.56
N LEU A 147 16.10 -12.91 9.89
CA LEU A 147 15.21 -14.03 9.59
C LEU A 147 15.87 -15.04 8.65
N GLY A 148 16.53 -14.55 7.59
CA GLY A 148 17.26 -15.40 6.65
C GLY A 148 18.41 -16.16 7.33
N ARG A 149 19.17 -15.47 8.18
CA ARG A 149 20.22 -16.10 9.01
C ARG A 149 19.64 -17.16 9.94
N LEU A 150 18.57 -16.85 10.68
CA LEU A 150 17.92 -17.80 11.58
C LEU A 150 17.46 -19.06 10.83
N TRP A 151 16.90 -18.89 9.64
CA TRP A 151 16.53 -20.00 8.77
C TRP A 151 17.74 -20.87 8.41
N LEU A 152 18.85 -20.25 7.99
CA LEU A 152 20.08 -20.95 7.60
C LEU A 152 20.77 -21.67 8.76
N LEU A 153 20.67 -21.14 9.99
CA LEU A 153 21.17 -21.82 11.19
C LEU A 153 20.43 -23.15 11.44
N ASN A 154 19.11 -23.15 11.23
CA ASN A 154 18.27 -24.34 11.37
C ASN A 154 18.32 -25.26 10.13
N HIS A 155 18.59 -24.70 8.95
CA HIS A 155 18.61 -25.41 7.67
C HIS A 155 19.90 -25.13 6.89
N PRO A 156 21.08 -25.63 7.33
CA PRO A 156 22.37 -25.28 6.73
C PRO A 156 22.54 -25.69 5.25
N GLN A 157 21.71 -26.62 4.78
CA GLN A 157 21.71 -27.07 3.38
C GLN A 157 20.77 -26.26 2.48
N SER A 158 20.05 -25.28 3.03
CA SER A 158 19.14 -24.44 2.26
C SER A 158 19.90 -23.57 1.27
N LYS A 159 19.36 -23.46 0.05
CA LYS A 159 19.88 -22.57 -0.99
C LYS A 159 19.43 -21.11 -0.83
N LEU A 160 18.73 -20.78 0.26
CA LEU A 160 18.19 -19.44 0.46
C LEU A 160 19.28 -18.36 0.37
N ALA A 161 20.48 -18.64 0.88
CA ALA A 161 21.63 -17.73 0.79
C ALA A 161 21.94 -17.26 -0.65
N GLU A 162 21.71 -18.10 -1.67
CA GLU A 162 21.94 -17.76 -3.08
C GLU A 162 21.00 -16.64 -3.57
N LYS A 163 19.85 -16.46 -2.90
CA LYS A 163 18.86 -15.43 -3.19
C LYS A 163 18.96 -14.19 -2.29
N MET A 164 19.93 -14.17 -1.37
CA MET A 164 20.12 -13.11 -0.37
C MET A 164 21.42 -12.32 -0.65
N PRO A 165 21.41 -11.37 -1.60
CA PRO A 165 22.60 -10.65 -2.05
C PRO A 165 23.22 -9.73 -0.98
N TYR A 166 22.50 -9.43 0.10
CA TYR A 166 22.98 -8.62 1.23
C TYR A 166 23.32 -9.47 2.46
N TYR A 167 23.20 -10.78 2.39
CA TYR A 167 23.54 -11.69 3.48
C TYR A 167 25.05 -11.70 3.78
N ILE A 168 25.38 -11.65 5.07
CA ILE A 168 26.73 -11.72 5.60
C ILE A 168 26.86 -13.00 6.42
N ALA A 169 27.63 -13.96 5.89
CA ALA A 169 27.90 -15.20 6.57
C ALA A 169 28.67 -14.97 7.90
N PRO A 170 28.28 -15.65 8.99
CA PRO A 170 29.02 -15.62 10.25
C PRO A 170 30.49 -16.00 10.04
N THR A 171 31.39 -15.31 10.73
CA THR A 171 32.80 -15.71 10.81
C THR A 171 33.04 -16.78 11.87
N GLN A 172 32.12 -16.95 12.82
CA GLN A 172 32.17 -17.94 13.89
C GLN A 172 30.85 -18.72 13.97
N PRO A 173 30.87 -20.00 14.36
CA PRO A 173 29.65 -20.78 14.57
C PRO A 173 28.77 -20.14 15.65
N GLU A 174 27.51 -19.88 15.31
CA GLU A 174 26.48 -19.49 16.28
C GLU A 174 25.83 -20.74 16.84
N THR A 175 25.76 -20.83 18.17
CA THR A 175 25.25 -22.03 18.88
C THR A 175 24.01 -21.74 19.72
N ASP A 176 23.69 -20.47 19.95
CA ASP A 176 22.50 -20.01 20.64
C ASP A 176 21.55 -19.34 19.62
N PHE A 177 20.52 -20.08 19.20
CA PHE A 177 19.51 -19.62 18.25
C PHE A 177 18.19 -20.34 18.46
N LEU A 178 17.09 -19.73 17.99
CA LEU A 178 15.76 -20.33 18.08
C LEU A 178 15.66 -21.55 17.14
N VAL A 179 15.09 -22.64 17.63
CA VAL A 179 14.82 -23.82 16.80
C VAL A 179 13.56 -23.60 15.98
N VAL A 180 13.69 -23.71 14.66
CA VAL A 180 12.64 -23.47 13.67
C VAL A 180 12.66 -24.65 12.71
N THR A 181 11.54 -25.37 12.57
CA THR A 181 11.47 -26.56 11.71
C THR A 181 10.81 -26.26 10.37
N SER A 182 9.87 -25.30 10.37
CA SER A 182 9.08 -24.93 9.21
C SER A 182 8.95 -23.41 9.10
N PRO A 183 8.70 -22.84 7.91
CA PRO A 183 8.45 -21.41 7.77
C PRO A 183 7.31 -20.91 8.67
N GLU A 184 6.31 -21.74 8.94
CA GLU A 184 5.15 -21.43 9.78
C GLU A 184 5.51 -21.23 11.27
N ASP A 185 6.66 -21.73 11.71
CA ASP A 185 7.16 -21.50 13.08
C ASP A 185 7.71 -20.07 13.25
N LEU A 186 8.02 -19.38 12.15
CA LEU A 186 8.57 -18.02 12.17
C LEU A 186 7.49 -17.00 12.53
N LYS A 187 7.78 -16.17 13.52
CA LYS A 187 6.93 -15.05 13.92
C LYS A 187 7.74 -13.77 13.86
N VAL A 188 7.28 -12.82 13.05
CA VAL A 188 7.92 -11.52 12.83
C VAL A 188 7.04 -10.43 13.42
N CYS A 189 7.66 -9.46 14.10
CA CYS A 189 6.99 -8.28 14.63
C CYS A 189 7.81 -7.04 14.30
N ASP A 190 7.16 -6.08 13.64
CA ASP A 190 7.69 -4.73 13.44
C ASP A 190 6.70 -3.74 14.09
N PRO A 191 6.98 -3.26 15.32
CA PRO A 191 6.05 -2.42 16.07
C PRO A 191 5.96 -0.98 15.53
N ALA A 192 6.80 -0.61 14.55
CA ALA A 192 6.82 0.71 13.91
C ALA A 192 6.90 0.56 12.38
N CYS A 193 6.12 -0.38 11.84
CA CYS A 193 6.27 -0.87 10.47
C CYS A 193 6.08 0.19 9.38
N GLY A 194 5.46 1.34 9.69
CA GLY A 194 5.26 2.42 8.73
C GLY A 194 4.56 1.93 7.46
N SER A 195 5.23 2.04 6.32
CA SER A 195 4.75 1.53 5.03
C SER A 195 4.82 0.01 4.85
N GLY A 196 5.27 -0.73 5.87
CA GLY A 196 5.19 -2.19 5.93
C GLY A 196 6.28 -2.95 5.17
N HIS A 197 7.27 -2.27 4.57
CA HIS A 197 8.27 -2.90 3.69
C HIS A 197 9.02 -4.07 4.34
N MET A 198 9.34 -3.96 5.63
CA MET A 198 10.00 -5.05 6.39
C MET A 198 9.14 -6.31 6.43
N LEU A 199 7.84 -6.15 6.69
CA LEU A 199 6.88 -7.25 6.78
C LEU A 199 6.59 -7.84 5.40
N THR A 200 6.46 -6.99 4.38
CA THR A 200 6.26 -7.45 3.00
C THR A 200 7.44 -8.29 2.52
N TYR A 201 8.68 -7.82 2.73
CA TYR A 201 9.86 -8.58 2.31
C TYR A 201 10.11 -9.82 3.19
N ALA A 202 9.73 -9.81 4.46
CA ALA A 202 9.80 -11.01 5.30
C ALA A 202 8.80 -12.10 4.87
N PHE A 203 7.73 -11.74 4.16
CA PHE A 203 6.72 -12.66 3.64
C PHE A 203 7.08 -13.24 2.25
N ASP A 204 7.77 -12.47 1.41
CA ASP A 204 8.21 -12.85 0.05
C ASP A 204 9.26 -13.98 0.04
#